data_AF-A0A914G3F3-F1
#
_entry.id   AF-A0A914G3F3-F1
#
_cell.length_a   1.000
_cell.length_b   1.000
_cell.length_c   1.000
_cell.angle_alpha   90.00
_cell.angle_beta   90.00
_cell.angle_gamma   90.00
#
_symmetry.space_group_name_H-M   'P 1'
#
loop_
_entity.id
_entity.type
_entity.pdbx_description
1 polymer ?
#
loop_
_entity_poly.entity_id
_entity_poly.type
_entity_poly.pdbx_seq_one_letter_code
_entity_poly.pdbx_strand_id
1 'polypeptide(L)' 'MDYMSDPGWQFLRQSQEALLAATTKKYDAKKNIWIADPEEGFVSAEIKSTKGDVHTVVTSKGAEVS' A
#
# COMPACT_ATOMS: atom_id res chain seq x y z
N MET A 1 -27.44 17.88 -5.26
CA MET A 1 -26.19 17.04 -5.20
C MET A 1 -26.37 15.93 -6.23
N ASP A 2 -26.64 16.31 -7.47
CA ASP A 2 -27.27 15.43 -8.47
C ASP A 2 -26.24 14.61 -9.26
N TYR A 3 -24.97 15.04 -9.20
CA TYR A 3 -23.85 14.34 -9.83
C TYR A 3 -23.47 13.04 -9.12
N MET A 4 -23.86 12.84 -7.86
CA MET A 4 -23.55 11.59 -7.12
C MET A 4 -24.47 10.43 -7.53
N SER A 5 -25.58 10.73 -8.21
CA SER A 5 -26.48 9.73 -8.79
C SER A 5 -26.09 9.35 -10.23
N ASP A 6 -25.09 10.02 -10.82
CA ASP A 6 -24.57 9.67 -12.13
C ASP A 6 -23.78 8.35 -12.06
N PRO A 7 -24.07 7.35 -12.91
CA PRO A 7 -23.38 6.06 -12.89
C PRO A 7 -21.88 6.17 -13.19
N GLY A 8 -21.42 7.25 -13.83
CA GLY A 8 -20.01 7.54 -14.08
C GLY A 8 -19.27 8.08 -12.86
N TRP A 9 -19.97 8.65 -11.87
CA TRP A 9 -19.36 9.32 -10.72
C TRP A 9 -18.46 8.39 -9.89
N GLN A 10 -18.81 7.10 -9.80
CA GLN A 10 -18.02 6.08 -9.09
C GLN A 10 -16.60 5.90 -9.66
N PHE A 11 -16.39 6.23 -10.94
CA PHE A 11 -15.09 6.16 -11.60
C PHE A 11 -14.30 7.47 -11.47
N LEU A 12 -14.99 8.58 -11.16
CA LEU A 12 -14.37 9.90 -10.98
C LEU A 12 -13.88 10.10 -9.54
N ARG A 13 -14.59 9.54 -8.56
CA ARG A 13 -14.23 9.68 -7.15
C ARG A 13 -14.65 8.47 -6.33
N GLN A 14 -13.75 8.04 -5.44
CA GLN A 14 -14.07 7.06 -4.39
C GLN A 14 -15.12 7.60 -3.42
N SER A 15 -15.97 6.71 -2.90
CA SER A 15 -16.94 7.07 -1.85
C SER A 15 -16.21 7.57 -0.60
N GLN A 16 -16.90 8.38 0.21
CA GLN A 16 -16.34 8.88 1.47
C GLN A 16 -15.92 7.73 2.40
N GLU A 17 -16.67 6.63 2.40
CA GLU A 17 -16.36 5.42 3.16
C GLU A 17 -15.07 4.76 2.66
N ALA A 18 -14.88 4.66 1.34
CA ALA A 18 -13.66 4.09 0.77
C ALA A 18 -12.43 4.97 1.06
N LEU A 19 -12.58 6.30 0.99
CA LEU A 19 -11.53 7.24 1.38
C LEU A 19 -11.17 7.10 2.87
N LEU A 20 -12.17 7.03 3.75
CA LEU A 20 -11.94 6.85 5.17
C LEU A 20 -11.22 5.52 5.44
N ALA A 21 -11.69 4.43 4.85
CA ALA A 21 -11.05 3.12 4.97
C ALA A 21 -9.59 3.15 4.53
N ALA A 22 -9.28 3.81 3.41
CA ALA A 22 -7.91 3.98 2.93
C ALA A 22 -7.02 4.76 3.91
N THR A 23 -7.54 5.85 4.50
CA THR A 23 -6.81 6.66 5.49
C THR A 23 -6.63 5.97 6.85
N THR A 24 -7.52 5.04 7.20
CA THR A 24 -7.43 4.25 8.44
C THR A 24 -6.56 3.01 8.31
N LYS A 25 -6.05 2.71 7.10
CA LYS A 25 -5.17 1.57 6.87
C LYS A 25 -3.93 1.72 7.76
N LYS A 26 -3.64 0.68 8.56
CA LYS A 26 -2.46 0.64 9.42
C LYS A 26 -1.22 0.80 8.54
N TYR A 27 -0.56 1.95 8.66
CA TYR A 27 0.64 2.30 7.92
C TYR A 27 1.69 2.81 8.92
N ASP A 28 2.84 2.16 8.93
CA ASP A 28 4.00 2.58 9.70
C ASP A 28 5.05 3.11 8.71
N ALA A 29 5.30 4.42 8.76
CA ALA A 29 6.20 5.10 7.83
C ALA A 29 7.65 4.63 7.88
N LYS A 30 8.06 3.93 8.94
CA LYS A 30 9.43 3.39 9.08
C LYS A 30 9.53 1.93 8.70
N LYS A 31 8.41 1.20 8.69
CA LYS A 31 8.38 -0.22 8.31
C LYS A 31 7.86 -0.47 6.91
N ASN A 32 6.90 0.32 6.44
CA ASN A 32 6.30 0.16 5.13
C ASN A 32 7.17 0.85 4.08
N ILE A 33 7.87 0.06 3.28
CA ILE A 33 8.76 0.53 2.23
C ILE A 33 8.37 -0.09 0.89
N TRP A 34 8.91 0.45 -0.20
CA TRP A 34 8.79 -0.15 -1.53
C TRP A 34 10.14 -0.72 -1.91
N ILE A 35 10.17 -1.99 -2.31
CA ILE A 35 11.38 -2.62 -2.84
C ILE A 35 11.20 -2.87 -4.33
N ALA A 36 12.31 -2.86 -5.07
CA ALA A 36 12.30 -3.18 -6.48
C ALA A 36 11.94 -4.66 -6.67
N ASP A 37 10.97 -4.93 -7.54
CA ASP A 37 10.56 -6.28 -7.94
C ASP A 37 10.74 -6.43 -9.45
N PRO A 38 11.36 -7.50 -9.94
CA PRO A 38 11.66 -7.65 -11.37
C PRO A 38 10.39 -7.84 -12.23
N GLU A 39 9.27 -8.24 -11.64
CA GLU A 39 8.01 -8.49 -12.36
C GLU A 39 7.08 -7.27 -12.30
N GLU A 40 6.94 -6.64 -11.14
CA GLU A 40 6.00 -5.54 -10.89
C GLU A 40 6.68 -4.15 -10.84
N GLY A 41 8.01 -4.09 -10.97
CA GLY A 41 8.80 -2.88 -10.81
C GLY A 41 9.03 -2.53 -9.35
N PHE A 42 7.96 -2.33 -8.57
CA PHE A 42 8.03 -2.08 -7.14
C PHE A 42 6.91 -2.79 -6.37
N VAL A 43 7.27 -3.46 -5.29
CA VAL A 43 6.32 -4.11 -4.38
C VAL A 43 6.41 -3.50 -2.99
N SER A 44 5.25 -3.34 -2.33
CA SER A 44 5.21 -2.90 -0.94
C SER A 44 5.75 -3.99 -0.03
N ALA A 45 6.61 -3.63 0.90
CA ALA A 45 7.23 -4.54 1.85
C ALA A 45 7.23 -3.95 3.25
N GLU A 46 7.21 -4.81 4.27
CA GLU A 46 7.29 -4.44 5.67
C GLU A 46 8.63 -4.90 6.27
N ILE A 47 9.39 -3.98 6.86
CA ILE A 47 10.65 -4.30 7.56
C ILE A 47 10.34 -5.10 8.83
N LYS A 48 10.81 -6.35 8.85
CA LYS A 48 10.67 -7.28 9.98
C LYS A 48 11.85 -7.17 10.95
N SER A 49 13.05 -7.01 10.41
CA SER A 49 14.27 -6.91 11.21
C SER A 49 15.36 -6.13 10.49
N THR A 50 16.26 -5.55 11.27
CA THR A 50 17.46 -4.87 10.76
C THR A 50 18.66 -5.47 11.47
N LYS A 51 19.61 -6.01 10.69
CA LYS A 51 20.85 -6.60 11.21
C LYS A 51 22.03 -5.90 10.55
N GLY A 52 22.56 -4.89 11.24
CA GLY A 52 23.65 -4.06 10.71
C GLY A 52 23.17 -3.26 9.49
N ASP A 53 23.76 -3.55 8.33
CA ASP A 53 23.46 -2.91 7.05
C ASP A 53 22.38 -3.66 6.23
N VAL A 54 21.94 -4.83 6.71
CA VAL A 54 21.00 -5.70 6.01
C VAL A 54 19.60 -5.59 6.65
N HIS A 55 18.60 -5.23 5.84
CA HIS A 55 17.21 -5.10 6.27
C HIS A 55 16.38 -6.27 5.76
N THR A 56 15.93 -7.14 6.67
CA THR A 56 15.00 -8.21 6.32
C THR A 56 13.58 -7.66 6.25
N VAL A 57 13.00 -7.69 5.05
CA VAL A 57 11.66 -7.21 4.74
C VAL A 57 10.76 -8.33 4.24
N VAL A 58 9.47 -8.23 4.52
CA VAL A 58 8.45 -9.15 4.01
C VAL A 58 7.64 -8.40 2.97
N THR A 59 7.72 -8.82 1.72
CA THR A 59 6.91 -8.24 0.63
C THR A 59 5.44 -8.54 0.83
N SER A 60 4.57 -7.75 0.21
CA SER A 60 3.11 -7.97 0.23
C SER A 60 2.70 -9.27 -0.47
N LYS A 61 3.59 -9.85 -1.27
CA LYS A 61 3.45 -11.20 -1.85
C LYS A 61 3.75 -12.32 -0.83
N GLY A 62 4.22 -11.99 0.36
CA GLY A 62 4.64 -12.94 1.39
C GLY A 62 6.07 -13.46 1.22
N ALA A 63 6.84 -12.95 0.25
CA ALA A 63 8.24 -13.31 0.08
C ALA A 63 9.13 -12.49 1.04
N GLU A 64 10.02 -13.16 1.77
CA GLU A 64 11.01 -12.53 2.65
C GLU A 64 12.28 -12.22 1.85
N VAL A 65 12.73 -10.97 1.88
CA VAL A 65 13.91 -10.46 1.18
C VAL A 65 14.84 -9.80 2.21
N SER A 66 16.15 -10.00 2.11
CA SER A 66 17.15 -9.44 3.03
C SER A 66 18.28 -8.75 2.28
#